data_AF-A0A923QS09-F1
#
_entry.id   AF-A0A923QS09-F1
#
_cell.length_a   1.000
_cell.length_b   1.000
_cell.length_c   1.000
_cell.angle_alpha   90.00
_cell.angle_beta   90.00
_cell.angle_gamma   90.00
#
_symmetry.space_group_name_H-M   'P 1'
#
loop_
_entity.id
_entity.type
_entity.pdbx_description
1 polymer ?
#
loop_
_entity_poly.entity_id
_entity_poly.type
_entity_poly.pdbx_seq_one_letter_code
_entity_poly.pdbx_strand_id
1 'polypeptide(L)'
;MNSKMTHHRIPQICAGLALLFTSIFPTASFASKLAMKRLLRDCYSPVLNEPARKMTVNGHVLNEIESKHIQWYGRCVFPFLPGTRDEQATSAARASWWALREGNLEKPGEDVFRYSNCHTSNGDKTRSDIWNFNCKSNIWQVGIAAGQVANYSDDEYKEATDKVRDALGTEITEADLLAWSATLAGFEAPKRNDPDLEKKKAVYLGIVRSTGRIRKSWLLRNPLIGTLLVQDLEVRRECLITHSAYCFNGGYAEARKFSGGKSHRAKIERMNNSIHDLKRIYLRGLAE
;
A
#
# COMPACT_ATOMS: atom_id res chain seq x y z
N MET A 1 49.52 39.59 15.91
CA MET A 1 49.53 38.26 15.28
C MET A 1 48.43 37.43 15.93
N ASN A 2 47.31 37.27 15.24
CA ASN A 2 46.06 36.77 15.79
C ASN A 2 45.98 35.23 15.70
N SER A 3 45.97 34.57 16.86
CA SER A 3 45.73 33.13 16.97
C SER A 3 44.22 32.87 17.05
N LYS A 4 43.63 32.33 15.98
CA LYS A 4 42.24 31.85 15.96
C LYS A 4 42.22 30.38 16.38
N MET A 5 41.80 30.11 17.62
CA MET A 5 41.36 28.78 18.04
C MET A 5 39.87 28.62 17.71
N THR A 6 39.55 27.71 16.79
CA THR A 6 38.19 27.28 16.49
C THR A 6 37.77 26.16 17.46
N HIS A 7 36.95 26.50 18.45
CA HIS A 7 36.20 25.52 19.23
C HIS A 7 35.06 24.94 18.37
N HIS A 8 35.16 23.66 18.02
CA HIS A 8 34.00 22.90 17.54
C HIS A 8 33.06 22.62 18.71
N ARG A 9 31.91 23.31 18.72
CA ARG A 9 30.75 22.93 19.52
C ARG A 9 30.03 21.79 18.81
N ILE A 10 29.95 20.64 19.47
CA ILE A 10 29.01 19.56 19.12
C ILE A 10 27.63 19.99 19.63
N PRO A 11 26.59 20.14 18.79
CA PRO A 11 25.25 20.28 19.31
C PRO A 11 24.73 18.90 19.72
N GLN A 12 24.65 18.69 21.03
CA GLN A 12 23.60 17.88 21.62
C GLN A 12 22.23 18.50 21.26
N ILE A 13 21.18 17.67 21.34
CA ILE A 13 19.74 17.97 21.30
C ILE A 13 19.07 17.57 19.97
N CYS A 14 18.52 16.34 19.96
CA CYS A 14 17.11 16.06 19.63
C CYS A 14 16.72 14.67 20.17
N ALA A 15 16.91 14.46 21.48
CA ALA A 15 16.16 13.45 22.22
C ALA A 15 14.82 14.08 22.62
N GLY A 16 13.83 14.02 21.74
CA GLY A 16 12.60 14.76 21.93
C GLY A 16 11.47 14.34 21.00
N LEU A 17 11.22 13.03 20.84
CA LEU A 17 10.00 12.54 20.20
C LEU A 17 9.68 11.08 20.60
N ALA A 18 9.60 10.80 21.90
CA ALA A 18 9.27 9.44 22.40
C ALA A 18 8.10 9.39 23.39
N LEU A 19 7.54 10.52 23.82
CA LEU A 19 6.54 10.54 24.88
C LEU A 19 5.25 11.19 24.39
N LEU A 20 4.33 10.36 23.83
CA LEU A 20 2.87 10.57 23.86
C LEU A 20 2.09 9.36 23.26
N PHE A 21 2.59 8.12 23.43
CA PHE A 21 1.88 6.90 22.99
C PHE A 21 1.77 5.81 24.08
N THR A 22 2.08 6.12 25.34
CA THR A 22 2.23 5.09 26.39
C THR A 22 1.02 4.85 27.29
N SER A 23 -0.12 5.52 27.09
CA SER A 23 -1.21 5.46 28.09
C SER A 23 -2.49 4.73 27.68
N ILE A 24 -2.53 3.91 26.61
CA ILE A 24 -3.75 3.15 26.27
C ILE A 24 -3.54 1.64 25.98
N PHE A 25 -2.33 1.11 25.78
CA PHE A 25 -2.19 -0.32 25.42
C PHE A 25 -0.97 -0.99 26.09
N PRO A 26 -1.16 -2.10 26.84
CA PRO A 26 -0.07 -2.79 27.52
C PRO A 26 0.84 -3.55 26.53
N THR A 27 2.14 -3.41 26.79
CA THR A 27 3.24 -4.36 26.53
C THR A 27 3.43 -5.02 25.17
N ALA A 28 3.30 -4.28 24.06
CA ALA A 28 4.06 -4.71 22.89
C ALA A 28 5.56 -4.87 23.17
N SER A 29 6.15 -5.99 22.74
CA SER A 29 7.59 -6.15 22.70
C SER A 29 8.22 -4.93 22.02
N PHE A 30 9.31 -4.43 22.59
CA PHE A 30 10.01 -3.26 22.05
C PHE A 30 10.40 -3.46 20.58
N ALA A 31 10.74 -4.69 20.20
CA ALA A 31 11.13 -5.07 18.84
C ALA A 31 10.00 -4.87 17.80
N SER A 32 8.78 -5.34 18.07
CA SER A 32 7.65 -5.20 17.13
C SER A 32 7.23 -3.74 16.95
N LYS A 33 7.15 -2.98 18.05
CA LYS A 33 6.91 -1.52 17.99
C LYS A 33 8.00 -0.79 17.22
N LEU A 34 9.26 -1.19 17.40
CA LEU A 34 10.38 -0.60 16.66
C LEU A 34 10.34 -0.97 15.17
N ALA A 35 9.98 -2.20 14.83
CA ALA A 35 9.82 -2.66 13.44
C ALA A 35 8.73 -1.88 12.71
N MET A 36 7.54 -1.74 13.31
CA MET A 36 6.45 -0.94 12.74
C MET A 36 6.84 0.53 12.63
N LYS A 37 7.46 1.12 13.66
CA LYS A 37 7.95 2.51 13.60
C LYS A 37 8.98 2.71 12.50
N ARG A 38 9.89 1.76 12.34
CA ARG A 38 10.89 1.77 11.28
C ARG A 38 10.23 1.68 9.91
N LEU A 39 9.28 0.75 9.75
CA LEU A 39 8.52 0.60 8.52
C LEU A 39 7.78 1.90 8.17
N LEU A 40 7.00 2.46 9.10
CA LEU A 40 6.32 3.74 8.94
C LEU A 40 7.29 4.86 8.53
N ARG A 41 8.39 5.01 9.26
CA ARG A 41 9.38 6.06 8.99
C ARG A 41 10.05 5.88 7.61
N ASP A 42 10.48 4.65 7.30
CA ASP A 42 11.28 4.36 6.11
C ASP A 42 10.39 4.33 4.84
N CYS A 43 9.08 4.11 4.99
CA CYS A 43 8.13 3.96 3.88
C CYS A 43 7.21 5.16 3.63
N TYR A 44 7.11 6.09 4.57
CA TYR A 44 6.18 7.21 4.43
C TYR A 44 6.72 8.39 3.61
N SER A 45 8.03 8.68 3.63
CA SER A 45 8.53 9.99 3.15
C SER A 45 9.68 9.97 2.11
N PRO A 46 10.65 9.05 2.13
CA PRO A 46 11.78 9.15 1.19
C PRO A 46 11.48 8.63 -0.22
N VAL A 47 10.77 7.49 -0.32
CA VAL A 47 10.81 6.68 -1.55
C VAL A 47 9.99 7.27 -2.70
N LEU A 48 8.89 7.98 -2.41
CA LEU A 48 8.13 8.68 -3.46
C LEU A 48 8.90 9.88 -4.03
N ASN A 49 9.94 10.33 -3.32
CA ASN A 49 10.84 11.40 -3.74
C ASN A 49 12.16 10.88 -4.34
N GLU A 50 12.43 9.58 -4.26
CA GLU A 50 13.59 8.96 -4.93
C GLU A 50 13.38 8.97 -6.45
N PRO A 51 14.46 9.13 -7.24
CA PRO A 51 14.35 9.10 -8.70
C PRO A 51 13.80 7.75 -9.16
N ALA A 52 12.90 7.78 -10.14
CA ALA A 52 12.36 6.55 -10.70
C ALA A 52 13.44 5.77 -11.45
N ARG A 53 13.59 4.49 -11.13
CA ARG A 53 14.38 3.56 -11.92
C ARG A 53 13.58 3.14 -13.14
N LYS A 54 14.23 3.09 -14.29
CA LYS A 54 13.60 2.60 -15.52
C LYS A 54 13.34 1.10 -15.40
N MET A 55 12.06 0.72 -15.39
CA MET A 55 11.64 -0.68 -15.33
C MET A 55 10.89 -1.05 -16.60
N THR A 56 10.92 -2.34 -16.96
CA THR A 56 10.14 -2.88 -18.06
C THR A 56 9.38 -4.09 -17.58
N VAL A 57 8.08 -4.10 -17.85
CA VAL A 57 7.17 -5.20 -17.51
C VAL A 57 6.46 -5.62 -18.79
N ASN A 58 6.70 -6.86 -19.21
CA ASN A 58 6.10 -7.44 -20.41
C ASN A 58 6.33 -6.56 -21.66
N GLY A 59 7.58 -6.11 -21.82
CA GLY A 59 8.02 -5.25 -22.94
C GLY A 59 7.59 -3.79 -22.85
N HIS A 60 6.81 -3.39 -21.85
CA HIS A 60 6.40 -2.00 -21.64
C HIS A 60 7.29 -1.32 -20.62
N VAL A 61 7.85 -0.17 -21.00
CA VAL A 61 8.57 0.69 -20.06
C VAL A 61 7.55 1.36 -19.13
N LEU A 62 7.70 1.13 -17.83
CA LEU A 62 6.85 1.79 -16.84
C LEU A 62 7.12 3.29 -16.83
N ASN A 63 6.08 4.09 -16.64
CA ASN A 63 6.25 5.53 -16.45
C ASN A 63 6.91 5.85 -15.10
N GLU A 64 7.24 7.12 -14.86
CA GLU A 64 7.96 7.55 -13.65
C GLU A 64 7.17 7.19 -12.38
N ILE A 65 5.86 7.42 -12.38
CA ILE A 65 4.98 7.22 -11.22
C ILE A 65 4.82 5.72 -10.93
N GLU A 66 4.54 4.92 -11.95
CA GLU A 66 4.45 3.46 -11.83
C GLU A 66 5.75 2.86 -11.28
N SER A 67 6.89 3.30 -11.83
CA SER A 67 8.21 2.83 -11.40
C SER A 67 8.50 3.20 -9.94
N LYS A 68 8.09 4.37 -9.47
CA LYS A 68 8.21 4.76 -8.06
C LYS A 68 7.35 3.87 -7.16
N HIS A 69 6.12 3.56 -7.55
CA HIS A 69 5.28 2.66 -6.75
C HIS A 69 5.78 1.23 -6.72
N ILE A 70 6.29 0.68 -7.83
CA ILE A 70 6.90 -0.66 -7.83
C ILE A 70 8.14 -0.69 -6.93
N GLN A 71 8.97 0.36 -6.97
CA GLN A 71 10.11 0.49 -6.06
C GLN A 71 9.68 0.55 -4.59
N TRP A 72 8.70 1.39 -4.30
CA TRP A 72 8.11 1.49 -2.97
C TRP A 72 7.59 0.14 -2.50
N TYR A 73 6.88 -0.61 -3.35
CA TYR A 73 6.38 -1.94 -3.02
C TYR A 73 7.50 -2.92 -2.66
N GLY A 74 8.58 -2.91 -3.45
CA GLY A 74 9.75 -3.76 -3.24
C GLY A 74 10.49 -3.48 -1.93
N ARG A 75 10.45 -2.24 -1.44
CA ARG A 75 11.09 -1.83 -0.18
C ARG A 75 10.17 -1.93 1.04
N CYS A 76 8.88 -1.64 0.85
CA CYS A 76 7.95 -1.38 1.95
C CYS A 76 6.89 -2.44 2.17
N VAL A 77 6.68 -3.31 1.19
CA VAL A 77 5.64 -4.34 1.24
C VAL A 77 6.28 -5.71 1.16
N PHE A 78 7.02 -5.97 0.08
CA PHE A 78 7.64 -7.26 -0.22
C PHE A 78 8.39 -7.90 0.97
N PRO A 79 9.28 -7.19 1.71
CA PRO A 79 10.05 -7.81 2.79
C PRO A 79 9.23 -8.23 4.00
N PHE A 80 7.98 -7.73 4.11
CA PHE A 80 7.10 -7.93 5.26
C PHE A 80 5.90 -8.81 4.95
N LEU A 81 5.79 -9.34 3.72
CA LEU A 81 4.77 -10.32 3.40
C LEU A 81 5.09 -11.65 4.10
N PRO A 82 4.09 -12.42 4.56
CA PRO A 82 4.31 -13.75 5.13
C PRO A 82 4.86 -14.75 4.10
N GLY A 83 5.63 -15.73 4.56
CA GLY A 83 6.19 -16.82 3.76
C GLY A 83 7.68 -16.69 3.44
N THR A 84 8.18 -17.58 2.60
CA THR A 84 9.54 -17.57 2.06
C THR A 84 9.74 -16.39 1.10
N ARG A 85 10.99 -16.01 0.83
CA ARG A 85 11.31 -14.92 -0.09
C ARG A 85 10.68 -15.08 -1.49
N ASP A 86 10.59 -16.31 -1.99
CA ASP A 86 9.97 -16.59 -3.29
C ASP A 86 8.44 -16.44 -3.25
N GLU A 87 7.79 -16.87 -2.17
CA GLU A 87 6.36 -16.69 -1.93
C GLU A 87 6.00 -15.22 -1.74
N GLN A 88 6.82 -14.47 -1.00
CA GLN A 88 6.72 -13.02 -0.85
C GLN A 88 6.80 -12.33 -2.21
N ALA A 89 7.79 -12.67 -3.03
CA ALA A 89 7.97 -12.05 -4.34
C ALA A 89 6.83 -12.41 -5.31
N THR A 90 6.32 -13.64 -5.22
CA THR A 90 5.16 -14.09 -6.00
C THR A 90 3.91 -13.31 -5.60
N SER A 91 3.65 -13.14 -4.30
CA SER A 91 2.53 -12.38 -3.78
C SER A 91 2.59 -10.91 -4.19
N ALA A 92 3.76 -10.28 -4.00
CA ALA A 92 3.99 -8.90 -4.42
C ALA A 92 3.85 -8.71 -5.94
N ALA A 93 4.35 -9.65 -6.74
CA ALA A 93 4.26 -9.59 -8.19
C ALA A 93 2.82 -9.70 -8.71
N ARG A 94 2.02 -10.60 -8.13
CA ARG A 94 0.60 -10.75 -8.48
C ARG A 94 -0.19 -9.50 -8.14
N ALA A 95 -0.10 -9.02 -6.91
CA ALA A 95 -0.83 -7.82 -6.50
C ALA A 95 -0.37 -6.56 -7.27
N SER A 96 0.92 -6.42 -7.56
CA SER A 96 1.41 -5.31 -8.37
C SER A 96 0.99 -5.40 -9.84
N TRP A 97 0.91 -6.61 -10.41
CA TRP A 97 0.33 -6.80 -11.74
C TRP A 97 -1.13 -6.35 -11.75
N TRP A 98 -1.92 -6.74 -10.73
CA TRP A 98 -3.30 -6.30 -10.62
C TRP A 98 -3.40 -4.78 -10.51
N ALA A 99 -2.60 -4.16 -9.64
CA ALA A 99 -2.61 -2.71 -9.47
C ALA A 99 -2.16 -1.94 -10.72
N LEU A 100 -1.17 -2.44 -11.47
CA LEU A 100 -0.78 -1.91 -12.79
C LEU A 100 -1.92 -2.09 -13.79
N ARG A 101 -2.47 -3.30 -13.88
CA ARG A 101 -3.60 -3.64 -14.75
C ARG A 101 -4.81 -2.76 -14.47
N GLU A 102 -5.01 -2.35 -13.22
CA GLU A 102 -6.08 -1.46 -12.75
C GLU A 102 -5.78 0.05 -12.94
N GLY A 103 -4.56 0.40 -13.34
CA GLY A 103 -4.11 1.80 -13.44
C GLY A 103 -4.01 2.50 -12.09
N ASN A 104 -3.99 1.73 -11.00
CA ASN A 104 -3.86 2.28 -9.66
C ASN A 104 -2.47 2.87 -9.43
N LEU A 105 -1.42 2.25 -9.98
CA LEU A 105 -0.04 2.70 -9.78
C LEU A 105 0.35 3.94 -10.59
N GLU A 106 -0.53 4.47 -11.45
CA GLU A 106 -0.33 5.75 -12.15
C GLU A 106 -0.72 6.97 -11.29
N LYS A 107 -1.32 6.75 -10.11
CA LYS A 107 -1.77 7.83 -9.21
C LYS A 107 -0.59 8.40 -8.43
N PRO A 108 -0.32 9.72 -8.49
CA PRO A 108 0.88 10.27 -7.87
C PRO A 108 0.80 10.32 -6.34
N GLY A 109 1.96 10.21 -5.68
CA GLY A 109 2.09 10.56 -4.27
C GLY A 109 1.17 9.77 -3.34
N GLU A 110 0.54 10.46 -2.39
CA GLU A 110 -0.36 9.87 -1.41
C GLU A 110 -1.73 9.48 -1.99
N ASP A 111 -2.07 9.97 -3.19
CA ASP A 111 -3.38 9.71 -3.80
C ASP A 111 -3.58 8.23 -4.11
N VAL A 112 -2.50 7.49 -4.33
CA VAL A 112 -2.54 6.03 -4.50
C VAL A 112 -3.04 5.32 -3.23
N PHE A 113 -2.71 5.84 -2.05
CA PHE A 113 -3.12 5.27 -0.76
C PHE A 113 -4.51 5.75 -0.34
N ARG A 114 -4.89 6.98 -0.69
CA ARG A 114 -6.25 7.52 -0.51
C ARG A 114 -7.26 6.94 -1.50
N TYR A 115 -6.79 6.36 -2.58
CA TYR A 115 -7.61 5.95 -3.71
C TYR A 115 -8.87 5.19 -3.28
N SER A 116 -9.98 5.63 -3.85
CA SER A 116 -11.27 4.98 -3.78
C SER A 116 -11.93 5.07 -5.13
N ASN A 117 -12.46 3.97 -5.64
CA ASN A 117 -13.45 3.98 -6.70
C ASN A 117 -14.82 3.74 -6.09
N CYS A 118 -15.74 4.64 -6.37
CA CYS A 118 -17.06 4.64 -5.76
C CYS A 118 -18.13 4.55 -6.83
N HIS A 119 -18.99 3.55 -6.70
CA HIS A 119 -20.10 3.36 -7.63
C HIS A 119 -21.22 4.35 -7.31
N THR A 120 -21.57 5.21 -8.26
CA THR A 120 -22.65 6.19 -8.12
C THR A 120 -23.72 5.97 -9.19
N SER A 121 -24.90 6.59 -9.02
CA SER A 121 -25.96 6.57 -10.05
C SER A 121 -25.49 7.08 -11.41
N ASN A 122 -24.42 7.88 -11.44
CA ASN A 122 -23.86 8.48 -12.65
C ASN A 122 -22.57 7.75 -13.08
N GLY A 123 -22.42 6.50 -12.68
CA GLY A 123 -21.24 5.67 -12.94
C GLY A 123 -20.18 5.75 -11.85
N ASP A 124 -19.06 5.09 -12.12
CA ASP A 124 -17.92 4.98 -11.22
C ASP A 124 -17.16 6.30 -11.11
N LYS A 125 -16.91 6.72 -9.87
CA LYS A 125 -16.15 7.94 -9.56
C LYS A 125 -14.90 7.58 -8.78
N THR A 126 -13.75 7.84 -9.39
CA THR A 126 -12.47 7.85 -8.69
C THR A 126 -12.40 9.07 -7.77
N ARG A 127 -12.02 8.83 -6.52
CA ARG A 127 -11.87 9.84 -5.46
C ARG A 127 -10.54 9.59 -4.74
N SER A 128 -9.70 10.62 -4.65
CA SER A 128 -8.54 10.68 -3.72
C SER A 128 -8.69 11.83 -2.71
N ASP A 129 -9.69 12.68 -2.91
CA ASP A 129 -9.95 13.95 -2.23
C ASP A 129 -10.89 13.84 -1.02
N ILE A 130 -11.47 12.65 -0.75
CA ILE A 130 -12.54 12.52 0.24
C ILE A 130 -12.02 12.01 1.58
N TRP A 131 -12.14 12.86 2.58
CA TRP A 131 -11.68 12.59 3.94
C TRP A 131 -12.78 11.88 4.76
N ASN A 132 -14.05 11.97 4.30
CA ASN A 132 -15.27 11.57 5.02
C ASN A 132 -16.15 10.52 4.29
N PHE A 133 -15.58 9.58 3.55
CA PHE A 133 -16.31 8.38 3.10
C PHE A 133 -17.65 8.63 2.37
N ASN A 134 -17.80 9.77 1.68
CA ASN A 134 -19.08 10.14 1.05
C ASN A 134 -19.36 9.36 -0.26
N CYS A 135 -18.94 8.11 -0.30
CA CYS A 135 -19.37 7.14 -1.30
C CYS A 135 -20.71 6.50 -0.93
N LYS A 136 -21.40 7.03 0.11
CA LYS A 136 -22.74 6.59 0.57
C LYS A 136 -22.91 5.07 0.52
N SER A 137 -21.95 4.32 1.05
CA SER A 137 -21.84 2.85 1.09
C SER A 137 -21.34 2.09 -0.14
N ASN A 138 -21.19 2.73 -1.30
CA ASN A 138 -20.79 2.08 -2.56
C ASN A 138 -19.29 2.19 -2.87
N ILE A 139 -18.44 1.99 -1.84
CA ILE A 139 -17.00 1.89 -2.07
C ILE A 139 -16.74 0.53 -2.73
N TRP A 140 -16.27 0.57 -3.97
CA TRP A 140 -16.02 -0.60 -4.79
C TRP A 140 -14.56 -1.04 -4.67
N GLN A 141 -13.59 -0.17 -5.00
CA GLN A 141 -12.16 -0.50 -5.05
C GLN A 141 -11.33 0.51 -4.27
N VAL A 142 -10.26 0.09 -3.59
CA VAL A 142 -9.48 0.98 -2.71
C VAL A 142 -7.98 0.70 -2.69
N GLY A 143 -7.22 1.75 -2.37
CA GLY A 143 -5.81 1.69 -2.03
C GLY A 143 -4.87 1.30 -3.17
N ILE A 144 -3.58 1.17 -2.84
CA ILE A 144 -2.52 0.87 -3.81
C ILE A 144 -2.69 -0.49 -4.46
N ALA A 145 -3.18 -1.49 -3.73
CA ALA A 145 -3.41 -2.83 -4.23
C ALA A 145 -4.66 -2.95 -5.12
N ALA A 146 -5.47 -1.89 -5.24
CA ALA A 146 -6.73 -1.93 -6.00
C ALA A 146 -7.70 -3.03 -5.53
N GLY A 147 -7.79 -3.25 -4.21
CA GLY A 147 -8.63 -4.29 -3.63
C GLY A 147 -10.12 -3.93 -3.66
N GLN A 148 -10.97 -4.91 -3.98
CA GLN A 148 -12.41 -4.69 -4.15
C GLN A 148 -13.15 -4.99 -2.83
N VAL A 149 -13.65 -3.95 -2.17
CA VAL A 149 -14.17 -4.01 -0.79
C VAL A 149 -15.30 -5.03 -0.62
N ALA A 150 -16.11 -5.23 -1.66
CA ALA A 150 -17.25 -6.14 -1.64
C ALA A 150 -16.87 -7.62 -1.84
N ASN A 151 -15.68 -7.91 -2.38
CA ASN A 151 -15.31 -9.28 -2.79
C ASN A 151 -14.89 -10.17 -1.64
N TYR A 152 -14.52 -9.57 -0.51
CA TYR A 152 -13.98 -10.31 0.62
C TYR A 152 -15.08 -10.57 1.65
N SER A 153 -15.07 -11.72 2.31
CA SER A 153 -15.82 -11.91 3.54
C SER A 153 -15.15 -11.19 4.71
N ASP A 154 -15.85 -11.05 5.84
CA ASP A 154 -15.26 -10.53 7.07
C ASP A 154 -14.19 -11.50 7.61
N ASP A 155 -14.36 -12.80 7.39
CA ASP A 155 -13.40 -13.84 7.79
C ASP A 155 -12.10 -13.77 6.97
N GLU A 156 -12.18 -13.62 5.64
CA GLU A 156 -10.99 -13.45 4.80
C GLU A 156 -10.20 -12.20 5.18
N TYR A 157 -10.93 -11.10 5.45
CA TYR A 157 -10.34 -9.86 5.91
C TYR A 157 -9.62 -10.05 7.26
N LYS A 158 -10.27 -10.73 8.21
CA LYS A 158 -9.69 -11.04 9.52
C LYS A 158 -8.46 -11.94 9.40
N GLU A 159 -8.53 -12.99 8.60
CA GLU A 159 -7.41 -13.91 8.37
C GLU A 159 -6.20 -13.20 7.77
N ALA A 160 -6.40 -12.36 6.75
CA ALA A 160 -5.32 -11.56 6.17
C ALA A 160 -4.71 -10.58 7.19
N THR A 161 -5.55 -9.97 8.02
CA THR A 161 -5.10 -9.08 9.10
C THR A 161 -4.24 -9.83 10.12
N ASP A 162 -4.73 -10.99 10.59
CA ASP A 162 -4.03 -11.79 11.58
C ASP A 162 -2.68 -12.30 11.02
N LYS A 163 -2.62 -12.72 9.74
CA LYS A 163 -1.34 -13.06 9.08
C LYS A 163 -0.34 -11.90 9.04
N VAL A 164 -0.81 -10.68 8.76
CA VAL A 164 0.05 -9.49 8.78
C VAL A 164 0.53 -9.19 10.20
N ARG A 165 -0.36 -9.30 11.19
CA ARG A 165 -0.01 -9.10 12.59
C ARG A 165 1.04 -10.12 13.03
N ASP A 166 0.87 -11.39 12.70
CA ASP A 166 1.82 -12.45 13.03
C ASP A 166 3.19 -12.19 12.39
N ALA A 167 3.22 -11.74 11.13
CA ALA A 167 4.46 -11.39 10.43
C ALA A 167 5.20 -10.18 11.03
N LEU A 168 4.46 -9.20 11.57
CA LEU A 168 5.03 -8.00 12.20
C LEU A 168 5.25 -8.15 13.73
N GLY A 169 4.67 -9.19 14.32
CA GLY A 169 4.60 -9.46 15.75
C GLY A 169 3.19 -9.29 16.31
N THR A 170 2.76 -10.27 17.12
CA THR A 170 1.39 -10.42 17.68
C THR A 170 0.86 -9.20 18.44
N GLU A 171 1.77 -8.36 18.91
CA GLU A 171 1.51 -7.13 19.65
C GLU A 171 1.04 -5.96 18.78
N ILE A 172 1.22 -6.06 17.45
CA ILE A 172 0.62 -5.13 16.50
C ILE A 172 -0.88 -5.34 16.55
N THR A 173 -1.63 -4.27 16.83
CA THR A 173 -3.08 -4.30 16.85
C THR A 173 -3.64 -3.93 15.48
N GLU A 174 -4.91 -4.26 15.23
CA GLU A 174 -5.60 -3.79 14.04
C GLU A 174 -5.72 -2.26 14.00
N ALA A 175 -5.79 -1.61 15.15
CA ALA A 175 -5.77 -0.14 15.26
C ALA A 175 -4.43 0.44 14.76
N ASP A 176 -3.30 -0.25 14.99
CA ASP A 176 -2.00 0.15 14.45
C ASP A 176 -1.96 0.02 12.91
N LEU A 177 -2.58 -1.02 12.35
CA LEU A 177 -2.67 -1.21 10.90
C LEU A 177 -3.58 -0.16 10.23
N LEU A 178 -4.67 0.22 10.88
CA LEU A 178 -5.51 1.36 10.47
C LEU A 178 -4.76 2.69 10.57
N ALA A 179 -4.05 2.91 11.67
CA ALA A 179 -3.22 4.09 11.87
C ALA A 179 -2.14 4.21 10.79
N TRP A 180 -1.54 3.09 10.40
CA TRP A 180 -0.60 3.06 9.29
C TRP A 180 -1.27 3.41 7.96
N SER A 181 -2.44 2.85 7.67
CA SER A 181 -3.19 3.16 6.45
C SER A 181 -3.57 4.64 6.37
N ALA A 182 -4.03 5.21 7.49
CA ALA A 182 -4.31 6.64 7.61
C ALA A 182 -3.05 7.47 7.36
N THR A 183 -1.93 7.07 7.97
CA THR A 183 -0.64 7.76 7.81
C THR A 183 -0.21 7.75 6.36
N LEU A 184 -0.13 6.59 5.68
CA LEU A 184 0.21 6.52 4.24
C LEU A 184 -0.68 7.37 3.36
N ALA A 185 -1.96 7.47 3.71
CA ALA A 185 -2.91 8.37 3.08
C ALA A 185 -2.75 9.83 3.54
N GLY A 186 -1.60 10.24 4.06
CA GLY A 186 -1.26 11.59 4.54
C GLY A 186 -2.09 12.12 5.70
N PHE A 187 -2.87 11.26 6.37
CA PHE A 187 -3.55 11.59 7.60
C PHE A 187 -2.63 11.17 8.75
N GLU A 188 -1.68 12.04 9.12
CA GLU A 188 -0.79 11.77 10.26
C GLU A 188 -1.50 12.04 11.59
N ALA A 189 -0.97 11.44 12.66
CA ALA A 189 -1.22 11.94 14.00
C ALA A 189 -0.75 13.42 14.07
N PRO A 190 -1.64 14.35 14.42
CA PRO A 190 -1.36 15.78 14.32
C PRO A 190 -0.13 16.20 15.15
N LYS A 191 0.76 17.03 14.58
CA LYS A 191 1.89 17.65 15.29
C LYS A 191 1.41 18.92 15.98
N ARG A 192 1.87 19.20 17.22
CA ARG A 192 1.37 20.29 18.11
C ARG A 192 1.19 21.69 17.46
N ASN A 193 1.86 21.97 16.34
CA ASN A 193 1.86 23.28 15.67
C ASN A 193 1.17 23.26 14.28
N ASP A 194 0.38 22.25 13.93
CA ASP A 194 -0.37 22.22 12.66
C ASP A 194 -1.62 23.11 12.75
N PRO A 195 -1.83 24.10 11.85
CA PRO A 195 -3.03 24.95 11.88
C PRO A 195 -4.33 24.17 11.63
N ASP A 196 -4.25 23.02 10.96
CA ASP A 196 -5.40 22.14 10.70
C ASP A 196 -5.48 20.96 11.69
N LEU A 197 -4.80 21.07 12.84
CA LEU A 197 -4.62 20.00 13.83
C LEU A 197 -5.91 19.22 14.08
N GLU A 198 -6.97 19.93 14.48
CA GLU A 198 -8.22 19.32 14.94
C GLU A 198 -8.95 18.60 13.80
N LYS A 199 -8.92 19.16 12.58
CA LYS A 199 -9.54 18.52 11.41
C LYS A 199 -8.80 17.24 11.03
N LYS A 200 -7.47 17.29 10.93
CA LYS A 200 -6.63 16.12 10.60
C LYS A 200 -6.74 15.05 11.68
N LYS A 201 -6.79 15.47 12.96
CA LYS A 201 -7.00 14.60 14.12
C LYS A 201 -8.32 13.86 14.04
N ALA A 202 -9.40 14.58 13.74
CA ALA A 202 -10.73 14.00 13.64
C ALA A 202 -10.80 12.93 12.55
N VAL A 203 -10.19 13.19 11.37
CA VAL A 203 -10.11 12.21 10.29
C VAL A 203 -9.28 11.00 10.70
N TYR A 204 -8.05 11.21 11.17
CA TYR A 204 -7.18 10.13 11.63
C TYR A 204 -7.86 9.23 12.67
N LEU A 205 -8.44 9.82 13.72
CA LEU A 205 -9.16 9.08 14.75
C LEU A 205 -10.41 8.40 14.21
N GLY A 206 -11.12 9.03 13.27
CA GLY A 206 -12.27 8.45 12.59
C GLY A 206 -11.91 7.20 11.80
N ILE A 207 -10.72 7.16 11.18
CA ILE A 207 -10.18 5.99 10.47
C ILE A 207 -9.84 4.89 11.48
N VAL A 208 -9.03 5.20 12.49
CA VAL A 208 -8.57 4.22 13.49
C VAL A 208 -9.72 3.59 14.27
N ARG A 209 -10.77 4.37 14.55
CA ARG A 209 -11.98 3.94 15.27
C ARG A 209 -13.12 3.52 14.36
N SER A 210 -12.90 3.47 13.04
CA SER A 210 -13.95 3.10 12.09
C SER A 210 -14.45 1.67 12.34
N THR A 211 -15.69 1.40 11.94
CA THR A 211 -16.35 0.09 12.06
C THR A 211 -16.95 -0.36 10.71
N GLY A 212 -17.37 -1.62 10.64
CA GLY A 212 -18.07 -2.21 9.49
C GLY A 212 -17.32 -2.05 8.15
N ARG A 213 -18.06 -1.73 7.09
CA ARG A 213 -17.51 -1.60 5.73
C ARG A 213 -16.43 -0.52 5.61
N ILE A 214 -16.52 0.56 6.39
CA ILE A 214 -15.52 1.64 6.36
C ILE A 214 -14.19 1.11 6.90
N ARG A 215 -14.22 0.42 8.04
CA ARG A 215 -13.06 -0.22 8.65
C ARG A 215 -12.36 -1.17 7.69
N LYS A 216 -13.15 -2.07 7.10
CA LYS A 216 -12.68 -3.01 6.08
C LYS A 216 -12.02 -2.30 4.90
N SER A 217 -12.66 -1.24 4.38
CA SER A 217 -12.09 -0.48 3.27
C SER A 217 -10.74 0.15 3.63
N TRP A 218 -10.58 0.65 4.86
CA TRP A 218 -9.34 1.27 5.28
C TRP A 218 -8.22 0.29 5.45
N LEU A 219 -8.54 -0.86 6.01
CA LEU A 219 -7.56 -1.90 6.15
C LEU A 219 -7.16 -2.51 4.80
N LEU A 220 -8.05 -2.56 3.81
CA LEU A 220 -7.67 -2.89 2.43
C LEU A 220 -6.74 -1.86 1.78
N ARG A 221 -6.73 -0.61 2.27
CA ARG A 221 -5.73 0.40 1.88
C ARG A 221 -4.37 0.14 2.55
N ASN A 222 -4.33 -0.67 3.62
CA ASN A 222 -3.07 -1.14 4.15
C ASN A 222 -2.39 -1.99 3.07
N PRO A 223 -1.17 -1.64 2.64
CA PRO A 223 -0.53 -2.33 1.54
C PRO A 223 -0.30 -3.81 1.83
N LEU A 224 0.06 -4.23 3.06
CA LEU A 224 0.30 -5.64 3.36
C LEU A 224 -1.00 -6.46 3.28
N ILE A 225 -2.08 -5.94 3.86
CA ILE A 225 -3.38 -6.62 3.88
C ILE A 225 -3.97 -6.68 2.47
N GLY A 226 -4.01 -5.52 1.78
CA GLY A 226 -4.49 -5.44 0.40
C GLY A 226 -3.71 -6.36 -0.54
N THR A 227 -2.39 -6.45 -0.40
CA THR A 227 -1.54 -7.39 -1.17
C THR A 227 -1.99 -8.83 -0.98
N LEU A 228 -2.16 -9.26 0.27
CA LEU A 228 -2.46 -10.66 0.59
C LEU A 228 -3.82 -11.10 0.04
N LEU A 229 -4.83 -10.23 0.13
CA LEU A 229 -6.15 -10.52 -0.40
C LEU A 229 -6.15 -10.50 -1.93
N VAL A 230 -5.63 -9.43 -2.53
CA VAL A 230 -5.62 -9.25 -4.00
C VAL A 230 -4.85 -10.35 -4.70
N GLN A 231 -3.67 -10.74 -4.18
CA GLN A 231 -2.86 -11.76 -4.86
C GLN A 231 -3.53 -13.15 -4.86
N ASP A 232 -4.33 -13.50 -3.83
CA ASP A 232 -4.99 -14.80 -3.77
C ASP A 232 -6.36 -14.76 -4.45
N LEU A 233 -7.21 -13.82 -4.07
CA LEU A 233 -8.62 -13.84 -4.44
C LEU A 233 -8.82 -13.34 -5.87
N GLU A 234 -8.41 -12.11 -6.17
CA GLU A 234 -8.51 -11.57 -7.52
C GLU A 234 -7.52 -12.25 -8.49
N VAL A 235 -6.25 -12.33 -8.13
CA VAL A 235 -5.24 -12.79 -9.10
C VAL A 235 -5.16 -14.30 -9.20
N ARG A 236 -4.98 -15.01 -8.09
CA ARG A 236 -4.78 -16.47 -8.13
C ARG A 236 -6.07 -17.22 -8.48
N ARG A 237 -7.15 -17.00 -7.73
CA ARG A 237 -8.39 -17.75 -7.92
C ARG A 237 -9.11 -17.34 -9.20
N GLU A 238 -9.26 -16.05 -9.44
CA GLU A 238 -10.07 -15.60 -10.58
C GLU A 238 -9.25 -15.53 -11.86
N CYS A 239 -8.06 -14.91 -11.85
CA CYS A 239 -7.31 -14.70 -13.08
C CYS A 239 -6.44 -15.90 -13.51
N LEU A 240 -5.77 -16.57 -12.57
CA LEU A 240 -4.85 -17.67 -12.89
C LEU A 240 -5.53 -19.06 -12.95
N ILE A 241 -6.56 -19.29 -12.12
CA ILE A 241 -7.26 -20.59 -12.07
C ILE A 241 -8.53 -20.54 -12.93
N THR A 242 -9.41 -19.57 -12.68
CA THR A 242 -10.72 -19.50 -13.36
C THR A 242 -10.63 -18.84 -14.74
N HIS A 243 -9.59 -18.06 -14.99
CA HIS A 243 -9.43 -17.25 -16.19
C HIS A 243 -10.63 -16.33 -16.46
N SER A 244 -11.17 -15.71 -15.40
CA SER A 244 -12.31 -14.80 -15.49
C SER A 244 -12.10 -13.71 -16.55
N ALA A 245 -13.11 -13.48 -17.39
CA ALA A 245 -12.97 -12.61 -18.56
C ALA A 245 -12.54 -11.18 -18.21
N TYR A 246 -13.01 -10.62 -17.09
CA TYR A 246 -12.63 -9.26 -16.67
C TYR A 246 -11.16 -9.15 -16.29
N CYS A 247 -10.45 -10.23 -15.92
CA CYS A 247 -9.01 -10.17 -15.66
C CYS A 247 -8.23 -9.64 -16.88
N PHE A 248 -8.75 -9.92 -18.08
CA PHE A 248 -8.09 -9.63 -19.35
C PHE A 248 -8.83 -8.60 -20.20
N ASN A 249 -10.04 -8.23 -19.79
CA ASN A 249 -10.91 -7.28 -20.48
C ASN A 249 -11.10 -6.07 -19.57
N GLY A 250 -10.43 -4.96 -19.89
CA GLY A 250 -10.61 -3.68 -19.23
C GLY A 250 -10.80 -2.58 -20.26
N GLY A 251 -11.68 -1.62 -19.97
CA GLY A 251 -11.98 -0.50 -20.87
C GLY A 251 -10.87 0.56 -20.96
N TYR A 252 -9.82 0.44 -20.15
CA TYR A 252 -8.75 1.43 -20.01
C TYR A 252 -7.41 0.91 -20.55
N ALA A 253 -6.46 1.81 -20.76
CA ALA A 253 -5.24 1.52 -21.53
C ALA A 253 -4.31 0.54 -20.80
N GLU A 254 -4.27 0.61 -19.48
CA GLU A 254 -3.37 -0.14 -18.59
C GLU A 254 -3.70 -1.63 -18.65
N ALA A 255 -4.99 -1.98 -18.63
CA ALA A 255 -5.45 -3.35 -18.82
C ALA A 255 -4.94 -3.93 -20.14
N ARG A 256 -4.93 -3.14 -21.22
CA ARG A 256 -4.40 -3.57 -22.52
C ARG A 256 -2.87 -3.75 -22.50
N LYS A 257 -2.13 -2.90 -21.80
CA LYS A 257 -0.65 -3.00 -21.65
C LYS A 257 -0.25 -4.31 -20.96
N PHE A 258 -0.91 -4.66 -19.85
CA PHE A 258 -0.45 -5.72 -18.92
C PHE A 258 -1.28 -7.03 -18.96
N SER A 259 -2.43 -7.04 -19.63
CA SER A 259 -3.30 -8.23 -19.72
C SER A 259 -4.02 -8.39 -21.07
N GLY A 260 -3.80 -7.47 -22.02
CA GLY A 260 -4.45 -7.47 -23.33
C GLY A 260 -3.90 -8.51 -24.32
N GLY A 261 -4.60 -8.69 -25.43
CA GLY A 261 -4.20 -9.62 -26.49
C GLY A 261 -5.31 -9.87 -27.50
N LYS A 262 -4.95 -10.36 -28.69
CA LYS A 262 -5.91 -10.68 -29.76
C LYS A 262 -6.68 -11.97 -29.51
N SER A 263 -6.13 -12.88 -28.69
CA SER A 263 -6.74 -14.15 -28.31
C SER A 263 -6.70 -14.33 -26.79
N HIS A 264 -7.54 -15.22 -26.25
CA HIS A 264 -7.54 -15.55 -24.83
C HIS A 264 -6.18 -16.10 -24.36
N ARG A 265 -5.57 -17.00 -25.14
CA ARG A 265 -4.22 -17.52 -24.87
C ARG A 265 -3.17 -16.41 -24.78
N ALA A 266 -3.18 -15.47 -25.72
CA ALA A 266 -2.23 -14.35 -25.71
C ALA A 266 -2.41 -13.43 -24.49
N LYS A 267 -3.65 -13.29 -23.99
CA LYS A 267 -3.96 -12.52 -22.78
C LYS A 267 -3.38 -13.18 -21.51
N ILE A 268 -3.56 -14.50 -21.38
CA ILE A 268 -2.99 -15.28 -20.26
C ILE A 268 -1.46 -15.22 -20.29
N GLU A 269 -0.86 -15.43 -21.46
CA GLU A 269 0.60 -15.35 -21.64
C GLU A 269 1.13 -13.97 -21.24
N ARG A 270 0.44 -12.91 -21.65
CA ARG A 270 0.80 -11.54 -21.29
C ARG A 270 0.77 -11.27 -19.79
N MET A 271 -0.29 -11.73 -19.11
CA MET A 271 -0.40 -11.64 -17.66
C MET A 271 0.76 -12.38 -16.98
N ASN A 272 1.02 -13.64 -17.38
CA ASN A 272 2.07 -14.46 -16.79
C ASN A 272 3.47 -13.84 -17.01
N ASN A 273 3.74 -13.28 -18.19
CA ASN A 273 4.99 -12.57 -18.45
C ASN A 273 5.14 -11.33 -17.56
N SER A 274 4.04 -10.57 -17.36
CA SER A 274 4.05 -9.39 -16.49
C SER A 274 4.34 -9.77 -15.03
N ILE A 275 3.67 -10.80 -14.51
CA ILE A 275 3.89 -11.32 -13.15
C ILE A 275 5.33 -11.84 -13.00
N HIS A 276 5.84 -12.57 -14.00
CA HIS A 276 7.21 -13.08 -13.99
C HIS A 276 8.24 -11.94 -13.96
N ASP A 277 8.06 -10.89 -14.77
CA ASP A 277 8.95 -9.73 -14.78
C ASP A 277 8.96 -8.99 -13.44
N LEU A 278 7.78 -8.75 -12.86
CA LEU A 278 7.64 -8.15 -11.53
C LEU A 278 8.30 -9.01 -10.44
N LYS A 279 8.12 -10.33 -10.49
CA LYS A 279 8.78 -11.26 -9.55
C LYS A 279 10.30 -11.16 -9.66
N ARG A 280 10.84 -11.08 -10.88
CA ARG A 280 12.30 -10.87 -11.10
C ARG A 280 12.77 -9.53 -10.55
N ILE A 281 11.99 -8.45 -10.74
CA ILE A 281 12.29 -7.12 -10.19
C ILE A 281 12.40 -7.18 -8.66
N TYR A 282 11.46 -7.84 -7.97
CA TYR A 282 11.52 -7.97 -6.51
C TYR A 282 12.66 -8.88 -6.03
N LEU A 283 12.88 -10.03 -6.68
CA LEU A 283 13.87 -11.00 -6.23
C LEU A 283 15.31 -10.52 -6.38
N ARG A 284 15.64 -9.83 -7.48
CA ARG A 284 16.96 -9.20 -7.69
C ARG A 284 17.25 -8.11 -6.65
N GLY A 285 16.24 -7.74 -5.87
CA GLY A 285 16.25 -6.51 -5.12
C GLY A 285 16.22 -5.34 -6.09
N LEU A 286 15.82 -4.17 -5.60
CA LEU A 286 16.17 -2.91 -6.24
C LEU A 286 17.66 -2.65 -5.98
N ALA A 287 18.51 -3.62 -6.31
CA ALA A 287 19.94 -3.61 -6.09
C ALA A 287 20.55 -2.72 -7.17
N GLU A 288 20.58 -1.42 -6.85
CA GLU A 288 21.41 -0.35 -7.44
C GLU A 288 21.15 0.92 -6.63
#